data_AF-A0A845KY46-F1
#
_entry.id   AF-A0A845KY46-F1
#
_cell.length_a   1.000
_cell.length_b   1.000
_cell.length_c   1.000
_cell.angle_alpha   90.00
_cell.angle_beta   90.00
_cell.angle_gamma   90.00
#
_symmetry.space_group_name_H-M   'P 1'
#
loop_
_entity.id
_entity.type
_entity.pdbx_description
1 polymer ?
#
loop_
_entity_poly.entity_id
_entity_poly.type
_entity_poly.pdbx_seq_one_letter_code
_entity_poly.pdbx_strand_id
1 'polypeptide(L)'
;MNSLLTLQPFSLIYDGVQKDGKTGSGIAEFDCASYDHAIRFTAANTTEVARVELELARHGSGADVIIEIRSGLAANGNSDGTTLKRSILPKEFLPEARGYFSIPVDLTGLTAGAIYWLVILRGGNAVDHFHLHGETGLDAAYPSYRRLNPGAWEEESAVHFKMFAGESGELKHGVYGTGYTTLEYAGEMVSRVYRYLPPIDGHAGGIRDTVSYAWVGEYLKRGGTG
;
A
#
# COMPACT_ATOMS: atom_id res chain seq x y z
N MET A 1 19.44 29.80 -12.41
CA MET A 1 18.54 29.40 -11.30
C MET A 1 19.23 28.26 -10.56
N ASN A 2 19.40 28.35 -9.23
CA ASN A 2 20.21 27.39 -8.46
C ASN A 2 19.44 26.06 -8.34
N SER A 3 20.03 24.95 -8.76
CA SER A 3 19.39 23.61 -8.76
C SER A 3 19.04 23.10 -7.35
N LEU A 4 19.59 23.74 -6.31
CA LEU A 4 19.25 23.50 -4.90
C LEU A 4 17.96 24.21 -4.43
N LEU A 5 17.38 25.08 -5.25
CA LEU A 5 16.15 25.85 -4.94
C LEU A 5 14.97 25.48 -5.86
N THR A 6 15.12 24.48 -6.73
CA THR A 6 13.99 23.99 -7.53
C THR A 6 13.17 23.03 -6.70
N LEU A 7 11.89 23.37 -6.53
CA LEU A 7 10.90 22.48 -5.94
C LEU A 7 10.95 21.14 -6.67
N GLN A 8 11.20 20.07 -5.92
CA GLN A 8 11.17 18.73 -6.49
C GLN A 8 9.74 18.43 -6.97
N PRO A 9 9.56 17.75 -8.11
CA PRO A 9 8.25 17.25 -8.50
C PRO A 9 7.63 16.48 -7.33
N PHE A 10 6.39 16.83 -7.01
CA PHE A 10 5.63 16.22 -5.93
C PHE A 10 4.20 15.99 -6.38
N SER A 11 3.55 15.03 -5.74
CA SER A 11 2.14 14.70 -5.94
C SER A 11 1.42 14.72 -4.60
N LEU A 12 0.16 15.14 -4.61
CA LEU A 12 -0.72 15.12 -3.44
C LEU A 12 -1.84 14.13 -3.70
N ILE A 13 -1.97 13.16 -2.80
CA ILE A 13 -3.02 12.14 -2.85
C ILE A 13 -4.00 12.42 -1.71
N TYR A 14 -5.27 12.57 -2.06
CA TYR A 14 -6.36 12.75 -1.10
C TYR A 14 -7.02 11.42 -0.76
N ASP A 15 -8.00 11.41 0.15
CA ASP A 15 -8.77 10.20 0.46
C ASP A 15 -9.33 9.53 -0.80
N GLY A 16 -9.84 10.34 -1.72
CA GLY A 16 -10.40 9.90 -2.99
C GLY A 16 -11.66 9.07 -2.80
N VAL A 17 -12.04 8.36 -3.87
CA VAL A 17 -13.19 7.46 -3.89
C VAL A 17 -12.70 6.04 -4.13
N GLN A 18 -13.18 5.10 -3.33
CA GLN A 18 -12.92 3.68 -3.57
C GLN A 18 -13.54 3.28 -4.90
N LYS A 19 -12.72 2.78 -5.83
CA LYS A 19 -13.15 2.31 -7.15
C LYS A 19 -13.29 0.81 -7.22
N ASP A 20 -12.51 0.10 -6.41
CA ASP A 20 -12.61 -1.35 -6.28
C ASP A 20 -12.06 -1.82 -4.93
N GLY A 21 -12.36 -3.06 -4.54
CA GLY A 21 -11.82 -3.63 -3.32
C GLY A 21 -12.62 -4.80 -2.77
N LYS A 22 -11.95 -5.63 -1.97
CA LYS A 22 -12.56 -6.66 -1.14
C LYS A 22 -12.40 -6.26 0.34
N THR A 23 -13.52 -6.20 1.04
CA THR A 23 -13.57 -5.96 2.49
C THR A 23 -14.55 -6.95 3.11
N GLY A 24 -14.34 -7.32 4.36
CA GLY A 24 -15.25 -8.23 5.04
C GLY A 24 -14.83 -8.52 6.47
N SER A 25 -15.53 -9.47 7.09
CA SER A 25 -15.25 -9.93 8.46
C SER A 25 -14.36 -11.17 8.52
N GLY A 26 -13.91 -11.68 7.37
CA GLY A 26 -12.97 -12.80 7.32
C GLY A 26 -11.73 -12.55 8.16
N ILE A 27 -11.21 -13.60 8.80
CA ILE A 27 -10.05 -13.54 9.71
C ILE A 27 -8.88 -14.39 9.21
N ALA A 28 -8.90 -14.81 7.93
CA ALA A 28 -7.80 -15.57 7.38
C ALA A 28 -6.52 -14.73 7.38
N GLU A 29 -5.39 -15.38 7.64
CA GLU A 29 -4.06 -14.79 7.62
C GLU A 29 -3.25 -15.44 6.50
N PHE A 30 -2.63 -14.62 5.67
CA PHE A 30 -1.78 -15.06 4.57
C PHE A 30 -0.34 -14.68 4.87
N ASP A 31 0.53 -15.69 4.91
CA ASP A 31 1.96 -15.53 5.18
C ASP A 31 2.68 -14.85 4.01
N CYS A 32 3.25 -13.67 4.28
CA CYS A 32 4.07 -12.94 3.32
C CYS A 32 5.58 -13.13 3.53
N ALA A 33 6.03 -14.02 4.43
CA ALA A 33 7.43 -14.42 4.46
C ALA A 33 7.76 -15.35 3.29
N SER A 34 6.85 -16.28 2.99
CA SER A 34 7.10 -17.34 2.01
C SER A 34 6.59 -17.01 0.62
N TYR A 35 5.44 -16.35 0.52
CA TYR A 35 4.68 -16.22 -0.73
C TYR A 35 4.58 -14.79 -1.24
N ASP A 36 4.69 -14.62 -2.56
CA ASP A 36 4.13 -13.45 -3.22
C ASP A 36 2.61 -13.65 -3.32
N HIS A 37 1.86 -12.56 -3.29
CA HIS A 37 0.40 -12.55 -3.45
C HIS A 37 0.02 -11.67 -4.65
N ALA A 38 -1.01 -12.06 -5.40
CA ALA A 38 -1.54 -11.33 -6.53
C ALA A 38 -3.06 -11.21 -6.39
N ILE A 39 -3.55 -9.98 -6.35
CA ILE A 39 -4.96 -9.66 -6.19
C ILE A 39 -5.43 -8.98 -7.46
N ARG A 40 -6.49 -9.51 -8.07
CA ARG A 40 -7.09 -8.88 -9.25
C ARG A 40 -7.94 -7.68 -8.84
N PHE A 41 -7.83 -6.58 -9.57
CA PHE A 41 -8.76 -5.45 -9.45
C PHE A 41 -9.11 -4.88 -10.83
N THR A 42 -10.21 -4.16 -10.90
CA THR A 42 -10.66 -3.44 -12.10
C THR A 42 -10.50 -1.94 -11.90
N ALA A 43 -9.94 -1.25 -12.90
CA ALA A 43 -9.89 0.21 -12.94
C ALA A 43 -11.28 0.81 -13.28
N ALA A 44 -12.29 0.53 -12.44
CA ALA A 44 -13.69 0.85 -12.72
C ALA A 44 -13.90 2.37 -12.83
N ASN A 45 -14.25 2.85 -14.02
CA ASN A 45 -14.49 4.28 -14.31
C ASN A 45 -13.35 5.19 -13.83
N THR A 46 -12.10 4.73 -13.93
CA THR A 46 -10.91 5.50 -13.57
C THR A 46 -9.75 5.17 -14.51
N THR A 47 -8.86 6.14 -14.73
CA THR A 47 -7.61 5.98 -15.47
C THR A 47 -6.39 6.08 -14.55
N GLU A 48 -6.60 5.95 -13.25
CA GLU A 48 -5.57 6.11 -12.23
C GLU A 48 -5.83 5.25 -10.99
N VAL A 49 -4.76 5.06 -10.21
CA VAL A 49 -4.77 4.55 -8.84
C VAL A 49 -3.95 5.51 -7.99
N ALA A 50 -4.61 6.25 -7.10
CA ALA A 50 -3.97 7.21 -6.24
C ALA A 50 -3.30 6.53 -5.04
N ARG A 51 -4.03 5.62 -4.37
CA ARG A 51 -3.56 4.85 -3.21
C ARG A 51 -4.28 3.51 -3.14
N VAL A 52 -3.66 2.58 -2.41
CA VAL A 52 -4.31 1.32 -2.01
C VAL A 52 -4.29 1.19 -0.50
N GLU A 53 -5.30 0.55 0.05
CA GLU A 53 -5.28 0.07 1.43
C GLU A 53 -5.20 -1.45 1.44
N LEU A 54 -4.36 -1.99 2.31
CA LEU A 54 -4.27 -3.41 2.60
C LEU A 54 -4.63 -3.62 4.06
N GLU A 55 -5.42 -4.65 4.36
CA GLU A 55 -5.60 -5.08 5.74
C GLU A 55 -4.48 -6.04 6.11
N LEU A 56 -3.66 -5.65 7.07
CA LEU A 56 -2.44 -6.36 7.40
C LEU A 56 -2.08 -6.23 8.87
N ALA A 57 -1.18 -7.08 9.33
CA ALA A 57 -0.64 -7.04 10.69
C ALA A 57 0.87 -7.31 10.65
N ARG A 58 1.62 -6.59 11.48
CA ARG A 58 3.05 -6.83 11.69
C ARG A 58 3.26 -8.14 12.47
N HIS A 59 4.19 -8.98 12.02
CA HIS A 59 4.67 -10.14 12.77
C HIS A 59 6.14 -9.96 13.17
N GLY A 60 6.46 -10.22 14.43
CA GLY A 60 7.80 -9.92 14.97
C GLY A 60 8.18 -8.46 14.77
N SER A 61 9.37 -8.21 14.23
CA SER A 61 9.85 -6.85 13.92
C SER A 61 9.29 -6.29 12.61
N GLY A 62 8.51 -7.06 11.85
CA GLY A 62 8.02 -6.67 10.53
C GLY A 62 9.06 -6.75 9.42
N ALA A 63 8.57 -6.64 8.19
CA ALA A 63 9.37 -6.43 6.98
C ALA A 63 8.71 -5.36 6.10
N ASP A 64 9.51 -4.67 5.27
CA ASP A 64 8.95 -3.68 4.36
C ASP A 64 7.97 -4.36 3.40
N VAL A 65 6.79 -3.77 3.24
CA VAL A 65 5.80 -4.26 2.29
C VAL A 65 6.08 -3.60 0.95
N ILE A 66 6.42 -4.41 -0.06
CA ILE A 66 6.60 -3.95 -1.42
C ILE A 66 5.39 -4.36 -2.23
N ILE A 67 4.69 -3.37 -2.78
CA ILE A 67 3.57 -3.60 -3.68
C ILE A 67 3.92 -3.20 -5.10
N GLU A 68 3.31 -3.88 -6.06
CA GLU A 68 3.38 -3.56 -7.46
C GLU A 68 1.99 -3.55 -8.09
N ILE A 69 1.74 -2.59 -8.96
CA ILE A 69 0.61 -2.67 -9.89
C ILE A 69 1.15 -3.19 -11.21
N ARG A 70 0.57 -4.29 -11.70
CA ARG A 70 0.96 -4.93 -12.96
C ARG A 70 -0.20 -5.00 -13.95
N SER A 71 0.11 -4.90 -15.23
CA SER A 71 -0.79 -5.24 -16.34
C SER A 71 -0.39 -6.56 -16.99
N GLY A 72 -1.37 -7.30 -17.49
CA GLY A 72 -1.10 -8.50 -18.31
C GLY A 72 -0.47 -9.69 -17.58
N LEU A 73 -0.52 -9.72 -16.23
CA LEU A 73 -0.16 -10.91 -15.46
C LEU A 73 -1.16 -12.03 -15.76
N ALA A 74 -0.63 -13.23 -16.00
CA ALA A 74 -1.41 -14.43 -16.24
C ALA A 74 -1.22 -15.41 -15.07
N ALA A 75 -2.30 -15.68 -14.34
CA ALA A 75 -2.27 -16.54 -13.14
C ALA A 75 -1.77 -17.97 -13.42
N ASN A 76 -1.90 -18.46 -14.67
CA ASN A 76 -1.35 -19.75 -15.08
C ASN A 76 0.20 -19.77 -15.17
N GLY A 77 0.89 -18.66 -14.90
CA GLY A 77 2.35 -18.57 -14.92
C GLY A 77 2.96 -18.27 -16.30
N ASN A 78 2.15 -18.12 -17.35
CA ASN A 78 2.67 -17.84 -18.70
C ASN A 78 3.26 -16.43 -18.84
N SER A 79 2.90 -15.50 -17.96
CA SER A 79 3.38 -14.12 -17.97
C SER A 79 3.30 -13.52 -16.57
N ASP A 80 4.37 -12.88 -16.12
CA ASP A 80 4.41 -12.09 -14.90
C ASP A 80 3.78 -10.69 -15.05
N GLY A 81 3.40 -10.35 -16.28
CA GLY A 81 2.92 -9.03 -16.64
C GLY A 81 4.02 -7.97 -16.66
N THR A 82 3.63 -6.72 -16.87
CA THR A 82 4.50 -5.55 -16.82
C THR A 82 4.22 -4.77 -15.55
N THR A 83 5.25 -4.52 -14.73
CA THR A 83 5.14 -3.64 -13.57
C THR A 83 4.97 -2.20 -14.04
N LEU A 84 3.85 -1.59 -13.67
CA LEU A 84 3.49 -0.20 -13.98
C LEU A 84 3.91 0.75 -12.87
N LYS A 85 3.79 0.31 -11.62
CA LYS A 85 4.21 1.07 -10.44
C LYS A 85 4.70 0.12 -9.36
N ARG A 86 5.69 0.56 -8.58
CA ARG A 86 6.13 -0.06 -7.34
C ARG A 86 6.05 0.98 -6.22
N SER A 87 5.52 0.57 -5.08
CA SER A 87 5.44 1.37 -3.85
C SER A 87 5.89 0.56 -2.65
N ILE A 88 6.33 1.25 -1.61
CA ILE A 88 6.94 0.62 -0.43
C ILE A 88 6.28 1.19 0.82
N LEU A 89 5.87 0.31 1.73
CA LEU A 89 5.44 0.65 3.07
C LEU A 89 6.51 0.17 4.06
N PRO A 90 7.24 1.09 4.71
CA PRO A 90 8.21 0.74 5.75
C PRO A 90 7.60 -0.09 6.87
N LYS A 91 8.34 -1.08 7.35
CA LYS A 91 7.90 -1.96 8.45
C LYS A 91 7.55 -1.21 9.74
N GLU A 92 8.17 -0.05 9.96
CA GLU A 92 7.96 0.81 11.12
C GLU A 92 6.55 1.40 11.15
N PHE A 93 5.85 1.42 10.00
CA PHE A 93 4.51 1.99 9.87
C PHE A 93 3.43 0.91 9.98
N LEU A 94 3.81 -0.37 9.97
CA LEU A 94 2.86 -1.47 10.01
C LEU A 94 2.11 -1.48 11.34
N PRO A 95 0.78 -1.67 11.33
CA PRO A 95 0.02 -1.80 12.55
C PRO A 95 0.39 -3.10 13.28
N GLU A 96 0.47 -3.04 14.61
CA GLU A 96 0.81 -4.20 15.45
C GLU A 96 -0.28 -5.26 15.46
N ALA A 97 -1.53 -4.80 15.35
CA ALA A 97 -2.71 -5.65 15.19
C ALA A 97 -3.28 -5.45 13.78
N ARG A 98 -4.13 -6.39 13.37
CA ARG A 98 -4.88 -6.31 12.12
C ARG A 98 -5.51 -4.92 11.93
N GLY A 99 -5.17 -4.27 10.83
CA GLY A 99 -5.76 -2.99 10.44
C GLY A 99 -5.46 -2.62 9.00
N TYR A 100 -6.28 -1.74 8.44
CA TYR A 100 -6.01 -1.17 7.12
C TYR A 100 -4.91 -0.13 7.22
N PHE A 101 -3.92 -0.20 6.32
CA PHE A 101 -2.93 0.84 6.13
C PHE A 101 -2.92 1.33 4.69
N SER A 102 -2.83 2.66 4.50
CA SER A 102 -2.85 3.30 3.18
C SER A 102 -1.44 3.44 2.61
N ILE A 103 -1.25 3.00 1.37
CA ILE A 103 0.02 3.02 0.65
C ILE A 103 -0.14 3.93 -0.59
N PRO A 104 0.68 4.99 -0.75
CA PRO A 104 0.60 5.85 -1.91
C PRO A 104 1.08 5.13 -3.16
N VAL A 105 0.37 5.33 -4.28
CA VAL A 105 0.70 4.73 -5.56
C VAL A 105 0.98 5.81 -6.61
N ASP A 106 0.11 6.82 -6.74
CA ASP A 106 0.23 7.88 -7.75
C ASP A 106 0.54 7.31 -9.15
N LEU A 107 -0.37 6.48 -9.66
CA LEU A 107 -0.28 5.87 -10.99
C LEU A 107 -1.40 6.40 -11.88
N THR A 108 -1.06 6.98 -13.01
CA THR A 108 -2.00 7.46 -14.04
C THR A 108 -1.79 6.72 -15.36
N GLY A 109 -2.67 6.93 -16.33
CA GLY A 109 -2.56 6.33 -17.67
C GLY A 109 -3.11 4.90 -17.76
N LEU A 110 -3.94 4.48 -16.80
CA LEU A 110 -4.68 3.23 -16.88
C LEU A 110 -5.82 3.33 -17.90
N THR A 111 -6.26 2.19 -18.41
CA THR A 111 -7.46 2.09 -19.23
C THR A 111 -8.65 1.81 -18.33
N ALA A 112 -9.66 2.70 -18.36
CA ALA A 112 -10.86 2.52 -17.57
C ALA A 112 -11.59 1.21 -17.93
N GLY A 113 -11.99 0.45 -16.90
CA GLY A 113 -12.62 -0.86 -17.03
C GLY A 113 -11.66 -2.02 -17.28
N ALA A 114 -10.36 -1.76 -17.47
CA ALA A 114 -9.37 -2.82 -17.64
C ALA A 114 -9.02 -3.49 -16.30
N ILE A 115 -8.54 -4.74 -16.41
CA ILE A 115 -8.09 -5.55 -15.27
C ILE A 115 -6.59 -5.32 -15.05
N TYR A 116 -6.23 -5.14 -13.79
CA TYR A 116 -4.86 -5.02 -13.30
C TYR A 116 -4.67 -5.92 -12.08
N TRP A 117 -3.41 -6.06 -11.68
CA TRP A 117 -3.02 -6.91 -10.56
C TRP A 117 -2.27 -6.09 -9.53
N LEU A 118 -2.72 -6.14 -8.28
CA LEU A 118 -1.97 -5.70 -7.12
C LEU A 118 -1.15 -6.89 -6.63
N VAL A 119 0.16 -6.83 -6.82
CA VAL A 119 1.10 -7.86 -6.40
C VAL A 119 1.79 -7.39 -5.13
N ILE A 120 1.70 -8.19 -4.06
CA ILE A 120 2.43 -8.00 -2.82
C ILE A 120 3.60 -8.97 -2.85
N LEU A 121 4.83 -8.45 -2.87
CA LEU A 121 6.01 -9.29 -2.85
C LEU A 121 6.24 -9.82 -1.44
N ARG A 122 6.70 -11.07 -1.34
CA ARG A 122 7.16 -11.62 -0.08
C ARG A 122 8.28 -10.77 0.51
N GLY A 123 8.32 -10.70 1.83
CA GLY A 123 9.29 -9.91 2.57
C GLY A 123 9.58 -10.51 3.93
N GLY A 124 10.84 -10.39 4.35
CA GLY A 124 11.27 -10.83 5.68
C GLY A 124 11.65 -12.31 5.76
N ASN A 125 11.35 -12.91 6.90
CA ASN A 125 11.66 -14.31 7.21
C ASN A 125 10.57 -14.91 8.13
N ALA A 126 10.72 -16.18 8.51
CA ALA A 126 9.73 -16.88 9.34
C ALA A 126 9.44 -16.24 10.73
N VAL A 127 10.27 -15.31 11.20
CA VAL A 127 10.14 -14.62 12.49
C VAL A 127 9.77 -13.14 12.30
N ASP A 128 10.36 -12.45 11.33
CA ASP A 128 10.11 -11.03 11.08
C ASP A 128 9.49 -10.86 9.69
N HIS A 129 8.17 -10.68 9.64
CA HIS A 129 7.38 -10.55 8.41
C HIS A 129 6.06 -9.83 8.68
N PHE A 130 5.10 -9.93 7.76
CA PHE A 130 3.76 -9.40 7.93
C PHE A 130 2.74 -10.40 7.40
N HIS A 131 1.51 -10.28 7.87
CA HIS A 131 0.39 -11.04 7.35
C HIS A 131 -0.55 -10.11 6.59
N LEU A 132 -1.04 -10.57 5.44
CA LEU A 132 -2.25 -10.03 4.84
C LEU A 132 -3.46 -10.70 5.49
N HIS A 133 -4.57 -9.98 5.57
CA HIS A 133 -5.84 -10.54 6.04
C HIS A 133 -6.86 -10.65 4.91
N GLY A 134 -7.79 -11.59 5.06
CA GLY A 134 -8.90 -11.72 4.14
C GLY A 134 -9.96 -12.74 4.54
N GLU A 135 -10.69 -13.20 3.54
CA GLU A 135 -11.76 -14.17 3.69
C GLU A 135 -11.21 -15.59 3.87
N THR A 136 -12.04 -16.49 4.40
CA THR A 136 -11.71 -17.92 4.52
C THR A 136 -12.04 -18.73 3.27
N GLY A 137 -12.54 -18.08 2.21
CA GLY A 137 -12.98 -18.73 0.98
C GLY A 137 -12.57 -17.93 -0.26
N LEU A 138 -12.61 -18.63 -1.40
CA LEU A 138 -12.40 -18.03 -2.71
C LEU A 138 -13.54 -17.06 -3.05
N ASP A 139 -13.24 -16.03 -3.84
CA ASP A 139 -14.23 -15.11 -4.38
C ASP A 139 -13.97 -14.91 -5.87
N ALA A 140 -14.92 -15.33 -6.73
CA ALA A 140 -14.76 -15.23 -8.18
C ALA A 140 -14.77 -13.77 -8.69
N ALA A 141 -15.37 -12.85 -7.94
CA ALA A 141 -15.32 -11.42 -8.26
C ALA A 141 -13.93 -10.86 -7.93
N TYR A 142 -13.34 -11.33 -6.83
CA TYR A 142 -12.05 -10.90 -6.29
C TYR A 142 -11.06 -12.05 -6.16
N PRO A 143 -10.63 -12.68 -7.27
CA PRO A 143 -9.70 -13.79 -7.19
C PRO A 143 -8.33 -13.29 -6.73
N SER A 144 -7.79 -14.02 -5.78
CA SER A 144 -6.45 -13.84 -5.24
C SER A 144 -5.64 -15.10 -5.53
N TYR A 145 -4.34 -14.93 -5.69
CA TYR A 145 -3.42 -16.02 -5.90
C TYR A 145 -2.12 -15.81 -5.14
N ARG A 146 -1.46 -16.90 -4.78
CA ARG A 146 -0.12 -16.87 -4.18
C ARG A 146 0.88 -17.68 -4.98
N ARG A 147 2.17 -17.42 -4.78
CA ARG A 147 3.22 -18.31 -5.27
C ARG A 147 4.47 -18.27 -4.40
N LEU A 148 5.13 -19.41 -4.31
CA LEU A 148 6.39 -19.55 -3.58
C LEU A 148 7.61 -19.18 -4.44
N ASN A 149 7.57 -19.43 -5.75
CA ASN A 149 8.68 -19.24 -6.68
C ASN A 149 8.13 -18.87 -8.07
N PRO A 150 8.96 -18.38 -9.00
CA PRO A 150 8.55 -18.19 -10.38
C PRO A 150 7.87 -19.45 -10.94
N GLY A 151 6.70 -19.27 -11.54
CA GLY A 151 5.83 -20.38 -11.95
C GLY A 151 4.36 -20.00 -11.88
N ALA A 152 3.50 -21.02 -11.95
CA ALA A 152 2.06 -20.85 -11.86
C ALA A 152 1.66 -20.28 -10.49
N TRP A 153 0.67 -19.40 -10.51
CA TRP A 153 0.04 -18.89 -9.31
C TRP A 153 -1.04 -19.88 -8.84
N GLU A 154 -1.08 -20.13 -7.54
CA GLU A 154 -2.07 -20.99 -6.89
C GLU A 154 -3.21 -20.14 -6.35
N GLU A 155 -4.46 -20.55 -6.57
CA GLU A 155 -5.62 -19.84 -6.01
C GLU A 155 -5.53 -19.77 -4.47
N GLU A 156 -5.84 -18.60 -3.92
CA GLU A 156 -5.96 -18.38 -2.49
C GLU A 156 -7.30 -17.70 -2.16
N SER A 157 -7.65 -17.71 -0.87
CA SER A 157 -8.86 -17.02 -0.42
C SER A 157 -8.74 -15.51 -0.64
N ALA A 158 -9.89 -14.84 -0.79
CA ALA A 158 -9.89 -13.44 -1.20
C ALA A 158 -9.20 -12.54 -0.16
N VAL A 159 -8.14 -11.86 -0.58
CA VAL A 159 -7.38 -10.93 0.28
C VAL A 159 -8.11 -9.60 0.37
N HIS A 160 -8.12 -8.99 1.55
CA HIS A 160 -8.73 -7.68 1.75
C HIS A 160 -7.85 -6.55 1.23
N PHE A 161 -8.45 -5.73 0.36
CA PHE A 161 -7.81 -4.55 -0.20
C PHE A 161 -8.86 -3.50 -0.59
N LYS A 162 -8.42 -2.26 -0.74
CA LYS A 162 -9.21 -1.19 -1.33
C LYS A 162 -8.33 -0.40 -2.30
N MET A 163 -8.88 -0.05 -3.45
CA MET A 163 -8.23 0.77 -4.46
C MET A 163 -8.97 2.10 -4.58
N PHE A 164 -8.25 3.21 -4.43
CA PHE A 164 -8.81 4.56 -4.43
C PHE A 164 -8.24 5.39 -5.59
N ALA A 165 -9.08 6.29 -6.11
CA ALA A 165 -8.75 7.26 -7.15
C ALA A 165 -9.50 8.59 -6.94
N GLY A 166 -9.02 9.66 -7.59
CA GLY A 166 -9.58 11.00 -7.56
C GLY A 166 -9.19 11.84 -6.34
N GLU A 167 -9.50 13.13 -6.41
CA GLU A 167 -9.14 14.13 -5.41
C GLU A 167 -10.36 14.61 -4.61
N SER A 168 -10.74 13.86 -3.58
CA SER A 168 -11.78 14.24 -2.62
C SER A 168 -11.35 13.95 -1.20
N GLY A 169 -11.90 14.68 -0.23
CA GLY A 169 -11.62 14.47 1.20
C GLY A 169 -10.32 15.12 1.67
N GLU A 170 -9.74 14.56 2.72
CA GLU A 170 -8.54 15.08 3.36
C GLU A 170 -7.28 14.64 2.60
N LEU A 171 -6.18 15.39 2.78
CA LEU A 171 -4.89 15.03 2.19
C LEU A 171 -4.37 13.77 2.88
N LYS A 172 -4.24 12.67 2.15
CA LYS A 172 -3.77 11.39 2.71
C LYS A 172 -2.27 11.21 2.58
N HIS A 173 -1.70 11.56 1.42
CA HIS A 173 -0.27 11.45 1.17
C HIS A 173 0.31 12.63 0.40
N GLY A 174 1.54 13.01 0.73
CA GLY A 174 2.40 13.83 -0.13
C GLY A 174 3.57 13.00 -0.63
N VAL A 175 3.72 12.84 -1.95
CA VAL A 175 4.78 12.05 -2.58
C VAL A 175 5.84 12.98 -3.15
N TYR A 176 7.12 12.69 -2.91
CA TYR A 176 8.25 13.48 -3.40
C TYR A 176 9.38 12.53 -3.84
N GLY A 177 9.55 12.38 -5.16
CA GLY A 177 10.44 11.35 -5.72
C GLY A 177 10.00 9.95 -5.30
N THR A 178 10.88 9.20 -4.62
CA THR A 178 10.59 7.86 -4.07
C THR A 178 10.16 7.87 -2.61
N GLY A 179 10.20 9.03 -1.95
CA GLY A 179 9.73 9.24 -0.59
C GLY A 179 8.28 9.72 -0.55
N TYR A 180 7.67 9.62 0.63
CA TYR A 180 6.34 10.16 0.86
C TYR A 180 6.10 10.48 2.33
N THR A 181 5.06 11.27 2.56
CA THR A 181 4.46 11.51 3.86
C THR A 181 3.04 10.98 3.85
N THR A 182 2.62 10.26 4.90
CA THR A 182 1.22 9.87 5.13
C THR A 182 0.66 10.64 6.31
N LEU A 183 -0.56 11.15 6.19
CA LEU A 183 -1.27 11.84 7.26
C LEU A 183 -2.45 10.98 7.76
N GLU A 184 -2.60 10.96 9.07
CA GLU A 184 -3.80 10.46 9.75
C GLU A 184 -4.43 11.57 10.54
N TYR A 185 -5.75 11.55 10.59
CA TYR A 185 -6.58 12.55 11.21
C TYR A 185 -7.45 11.94 12.30
N ALA A 186 -7.69 12.72 13.36
CA ALA A 186 -8.69 12.45 14.38
C ALA A 186 -9.72 13.58 14.33
N GLY A 187 -10.85 13.33 13.65
CA GLY A 187 -11.71 14.42 13.19
C GLY A 187 -10.98 15.23 12.12
N GLU A 188 -11.01 16.56 12.22
CA GLU A 188 -10.36 17.47 11.25
C GLU A 188 -8.89 17.78 11.59
N MET A 189 -8.35 17.21 12.67
CA MET A 189 -6.99 17.48 13.14
C MET A 189 -6.04 16.35 12.78
N VAL A 190 -4.87 16.68 12.23
CA VAL A 190 -3.81 15.70 11.97
C VAL A 190 -3.34 15.09 13.29
N SER A 191 -3.63 13.81 13.52
CA SER A 191 -3.22 13.08 14.71
C SER A 191 -1.84 12.47 14.58
N ARG A 192 -1.46 12.07 13.36
CA ARG A 192 -0.19 11.38 13.11
C ARG A 192 0.34 11.64 11.71
N VAL A 193 1.66 11.67 11.60
CA VAL A 193 2.38 11.80 10.34
C VAL A 193 3.44 10.72 10.25
N TYR A 194 3.43 9.97 9.16
CA TYR A 194 4.48 9.02 8.80
C TYR A 194 5.33 9.63 7.71
N ARG A 195 6.65 9.58 7.83
CA ARG A 195 7.58 10.11 6.84
C ARG A 195 8.54 9.05 6.38
N TYR A 196 8.48 8.76 5.10
CA TYR A 196 9.45 7.92 4.41
C TYR A 196 10.31 8.73 3.45
N LEU A 197 11.62 8.65 3.63
CA LEU A 197 12.62 9.08 2.66
C LEU A 197 13.63 7.94 2.51
N PRO A 198 13.55 7.14 1.44
CA PRO A 198 14.53 6.08 1.21
C PRO A 198 15.92 6.66 0.99
N PRO A 199 16.99 5.90 1.31
CA PRO A 199 18.32 6.24 0.85
C PRO A 199 18.44 6.06 -0.67
N ILE A 200 19.54 6.53 -1.25
CA ILE A 200 19.74 6.50 -2.70
C ILE A 200 19.99 5.09 -3.26
N ASP A 201 20.52 4.19 -2.42
CA ASP A 201 21.01 2.86 -2.78
C ASP A 201 20.01 1.74 -2.49
N GLY A 202 18.81 2.06 -2.02
CA GLY A 202 17.79 1.06 -1.77
C GLY A 202 16.60 1.59 -1.00
N HIS A 203 15.71 0.68 -0.64
CA HIS A 203 14.53 1.01 0.14
C HIS A 203 14.77 0.88 1.64
N ALA A 204 15.67 -0.02 2.04
CA ALA A 204 16.04 -0.30 3.43
C ALA A 204 16.75 0.91 4.08
N GLY A 205 16.32 1.31 5.28
CA GLY A 205 16.87 2.46 6.00
C GLY A 205 16.32 3.80 5.50
N GLY A 206 17.11 4.87 5.63
CA GLY A 206 16.67 6.25 5.38
C GLY A 206 15.87 6.83 6.54
N ILE A 207 15.04 7.85 6.26
CA ILE A 207 14.11 8.42 7.26
C ILE A 207 12.81 7.62 7.22
N ARG A 208 12.38 7.14 8.38
CA ARG A 208 11.22 6.25 8.56
C ARG A 208 10.52 6.63 9.86
N ASP A 209 10.10 7.88 9.94
CA ASP A 209 9.68 8.48 11.21
C ASP A 209 8.16 8.45 11.34
N THR A 210 7.71 8.12 12.55
CA THR A 210 6.31 8.30 12.96
C THR A 210 6.24 9.40 13.99
N VAL A 211 5.51 10.48 13.68
CA VAL A 211 5.28 11.60 14.60
C VAL A 211 3.81 11.64 14.98
N SER A 212 3.52 11.50 16.26
CA SER A 212 2.17 11.71 16.80
C SER A 212 2.04 13.13 17.34
N TYR A 213 0.87 13.74 17.13
CA TYR A 213 0.61 15.13 17.49
C TYR A 213 -0.38 15.25 18.64
N ALA A 214 -0.06 16.16 19.56
CA ALA A 214 -0.93 16.53 20.67
C ALA A 214 -1.47 17.95 20.47
N TRP A 215 -2.80 18.06 20.49
CA TRP A 215 -3.55 19.30 20.27
C TRP A 215 -4.21 19.78 21.56
N VAL A 216 -4.38 21.10 21.69
CA VAL A 216 -5.22 21.73 22.73
C VAL A 216 -6.14 22.72 22.04
N GLY A 217 -7.44 22.38 21.97
CA GLY A 217 -8.33 23.03 21.02
C GLY A 217 -7.78 22.88 19.60
N GLU A 218 -7.78 23.97 18.83
CA GLU A 218 -7.27 24.01 17.44
C GLU A 218 -5.74 24.20 17.34
N TYR A 219 -5.02 24.18 18.46
CA TYR A 219 -3.59 24.47 18.47
C TYR A 219 -2.74 23.22 18.64
N LEU A 220 -1.86 22.97 17.66
CA LEU A 220 -0.81 21.98 17.78
C LEU A 220 0.18 22.42 18.86
N LYS A 221 0.33 21.62 19.92
CA LYS A 221 1.22 21.95 21.04
C LYS A 221 2.54 21.21 20.99
N ARG A 222 2.51 19.92 20.63
CA ARG A 222 3.70 19.05 20.65
C ARG A 222 3.61 17.98 19.58
N GLY A 223 4.77 17.58 19.07
CA GLY A 223 4.98 16.32 18.36
C GLY A 223 5.89 15.41 19.19
N GLY A 224 5.61 14.11 19.15
CA GLY A 224 6.47 13.08 19.74
C GLY A 224 6.76 12.00 18.70
N THR A 225 7.99 11.49 18.69
CA THR A 225 8.38 10.35 17.86
C THR A 225 7.97 9.05 18.56
N GLY A 226 7.27 8.19 17.82
CA GLY A 226 6.99 6.80 18.23
C GLY A 226 8.08 5.85 17.78
#